data_AF-A0A5B6ZJ10-F1
#
_entry.id   AF-A0A5B6ZJ10-F1
#
_cell.length_a   1.000
_cell.length_b   1.000
_cell.length_c   1.000
_cell.angle_alpha   90.00
_cell.angle_beta   90.00
_cell.angle_gamma   90.00
#
_symmetry.space_group_name_H-M   'P 1'
#
loop_
_entity.id
_entity.type
_entity.pdbx_description
1 polymer ?
#
loop_
_entity_poly.entity_id
_entity_poly.type
_entity_poly.pdbx_seq_one_letter_code
_entity_poly.pdbx_strand_id
1 'polypeptide(L)'
;ELPPNLTKLTLKETELEEDPFETLRKLPKLEILKLSQIWPMGRRMVCSGGGSAADSFPQLQVLEIENSHNLEELIVEEGGMPKLNKFSIRNCYALRMLSDRLKKLTKWR
;
A
#
# COMPACT_ATOMS: atom_id res chain seq x y z
N GLU A 1 -10.78 -15.58 6.44
CA GLU A 1 -11.27 -14.20 6.25
C GLU A 1 -10.69 -13.29 7.32
N LEU A 2 -10.41 -12.01 6.98
CA LEU A 2 -9.89 -11.02 7.94
C LEU A 2 -11.04 -10.35 8.70
N PRO A 3 -10.82 -9.92 9.96
CA PRO A 3 -11.88 -9.31 10.75
C PRO A 3 -12.30 -7.94 10.17
N PRO A 4 -13.60 -7.64 10.11
CA PRO A 4 -14.11 -6.43 9.44
C PRO A 4 -13.73 -5.12 10.17
N ASN A 5 -13.32 -5.22 11.44
CA ASN A 5 -12.90 -4.08 12.27
C ASN A 5 -11.38 -3.95 12.36
N LEU A 6 -10.61 -4.63 11.50
CA LEU A 6 -9.16 -4.55 11.52
C LEU A 6 -8.70 -3.13 11.17
N THR A 7 -8.03 -2.47 12.12
CA THR A 7 -7.46 -1.13 11.94
C THR A 7 -5.97 -1.15 11.62
N LYS A 8 -5.27 -2.23 11.99
CA LYS A 8 -3.83 -2.38 11.77
C LYS A 8 -3.55 -3.76 11.20
N LEU A 9 -2.84 -3.80 10.08
CA LEU A 9 -2.37 -5.03 9.47
C LEU A 9 -0.87 -4.93 9.21
N THR A 10 -0.16 -5.99 9.57
CA THR A 10 1.25 -6.19 9.21
C THR A 10 1.35 -7.54 8.53
N LEU A 11 1.81 -7.53 7.28
CA LEU A 11 2.17 -8.73 6.55
C LEU A 11 3.70 -8.78 6.49
N LYS A 12 4.26 -9.90 6.93
CA LYS A 12 5.70 -10.14 6.96
C LYS A 12 5.98 -11.52 6.38
N GLU A 13 7.00 -11.63 5.53
CA GLU A 13 7.45 -12.91 4.97
C GLU A 13 6.28 -13.67 4.31
N THR A 14 5.45 -12.94 3.56
CA THR A 14 4.19 -13.45 3.02
C THR A 14 4.27 -13.60 1.51
N GLU A 15 3.77 -14.74 1.03
CA GLU A 15 3.59 -15.00 -0.39
C GLU A 15 2.28 -14.42 -0.91
N LEU A 16 2.37 -13.45 -1.83
CA LEU A 16 1.22 -12.73 -2.39
C LEU A 16 1.37 -12.63 -3.91
N GLU A 17 0.83 -13.60 -4.65
CA GLU A 17 0.94 -13.68 -6.11
C GLU A 17 0.19 -12.56 -6.87
N GLU A 18 -0.81 -11.94 -6.22
CA GLU A 18 -1.61 -10.84 -6.76
C GLU A 18 -1.30 -9.50 -6.08
N ASP A 19 -1.74 -8.37 -6.68
CA ASP A 19 -1.60 -7.06 -6.05
C ASP A 19 -2.30 -7.07 -4.68
N PRO A 20 -1.56 -6.90 -3.56
CA PRO A 20 -2.18 -6.98 -2.24
C PRO A 20 -3.21 -5.87 -2.03
N PHE A 21 -3.17 -4.77 -2.78
CA PHE A 21 -4.17 -3.71 -2.67
C PHE A 21 -5.58 -4.17 -3.08
N GLU A 22 -5.71 -5.12 -4.00
CA GLU A 22 -7.01 -5.64 -4.43
C GLU A 22 -7.82 -6.28 -3.30
N THR A 23 -7.12 -7.01 -2.42
CA THR A 23 -7.74 -7.65 -1.27
C THR A 23 -7.79 -6.72 -0.06
N LEU A 24 -6.71 -5.98 0.19
CA LEU A 24 -6.59 -5.18 1.41
C LEU A 24 -7.45 -3.92 1.41
N ARG A 25 -7.80 -3.35 0.25
CA ARG A 25 -8.71 -2.20 0.16
C ARG A 25 -10.13 -2.52 0.63
N LYS A 26 -10.52 -3.80 0.62
CA LYS A 26 -11.82 -4.28 1.13
C LYS A 26 -11.94 -4.18 2.66
N LEU A 27 -10.89 -3.77 3.37
CA LEU A 27 -10.90 -3.55 4.81
C LEU A 27 -11.26 -2.09 5.12
N PRO A 28 -12.54 -1.77 5.42
CA PRO A 28 -13.03 -0.39 5.43
C PRO A 28 -12.50 0.43 6.61
N LYS A 29 -11.95 -0.22 7.64
CA LYS A 29 -11.41 0.42 8.85
C LYS A 29 -9.88 0.40 8.91
N LEU A 30 -9.20 -0.08 7.87
CA LEU A 30 -7.74 -0.21 7.91
C LEU A 30 -7.08 1.18 7.92
N GLU A 31 -6.39 1.49 9.02
CA GLU A 31 -5.68 2.75 9.25
C GLU A 31 -4.17 2.62 9.06
N ILE A 32 -3.61 1.46 9.39
CA ILE A 32 -2.18 1.19 9.30
C ILE A 32 -1.96 -0.10 8.51
N LEU A 33 -1.21 0.02 7.42
CA LEU A 33 -0.74 -1.10 6.62
C LEU A 33 0.79 -1.14 6.62
N LYS A 34 1.35 -2.28 7.02
CA LYS A 34 2.78 -2.57 6.92
C LYS A 34 3.00 -3.81 6.08
N LEU A 35 3.82 -3.70 5.06
CA LEU A 35 4.20 -4.78 4.16
C LEU A 35 5.71 -4.97 4.27
N SER A 36 6.17 -6.16 4.65
CA SER A 36 7.59 -6.46 4.76
C SER A 36 7.92 -7.82 4.18
N GLN A 37 9.00 -7.93 3.39
CA GLN A 37 9.45 -9.22 2.83
C GLN A 37 8.30 -9.93 2.10
N ILE A 38 7.59 -9.23 1.22
CA ILE A 38 6.49 -9.80 0.43
C ILE A 38 7.07 -10.35 -0.87
N TRP A 39 6.81 -11.64 -1.17
CA TRP A 39 7.41 -12.31 -2.33
C TRP A 39 6.49 -13.40 -2.90
N PRO A 40 6.20 -13.46 -4.20
CA PRO A 40 6.50 -12.44 -5.19
C PRO A 40 5.51 -11.28 -5.09
N MET A 41 5.88 -10.11 -4.56
CA MET A 41 5.00 -8.94 -4.63
C MET A 41 4.69 -8.57 -6.10
N GLY A 42 3.47 -8.17 -6.42
CA GLY A 42 3.17 -7.61 -7.74
C GLY A 42 4.17 -6.50 -8.11
N ARG A 43 4.74 -6.55 -9.33
CA ARG A 43 5.72 -5.54 -9.82
C ARG A 43 5.15 -4.13 -9.77
N ARG A 44 3.82 -4.02 -9.94
CA ARG A 44 3.08 -2.77 -9.88
C ARG A 44 1.95 -2.91 -8.87
N MET A 45 1.87 -1.94 -7.97
CA MET A 45 0.77 -1.79 -7.04
C MET A 45 0.03 -0.51 -7.36
N VAL A 46 -1.28 -0.62 -7.63
CA VAL A 46 -2.11 0.52 -8.01
C VAL A 46 -3.27 0.67 -7.05
N CYS A 47 -3.40 1.85 -6.47
CA CYS A 47 -4.59 2.25 -5.76
C CYS A 47 -5.35 3.26 -6.60
N SER A 48 -6.40 2.80 -7.25
CA SER A 48 -7.25 3.65 -8.09
C SER A 48 -8.11 4.60 -7.26
N GLY A 49 -8.42 5.73 -7.87
CA GLY A 49 -9.16 6.82 -7.25
C GLY A 49 -10.66 6.86 -7.55
N GLY A 50 -11.10 6.04 -8.50
CA GLY A 50 -12.35 6.23 -9.21
C GLY A 50 -13.59 5.69 -8.51
N GLY A 51 -14.58 6.57 -8.30
CA GLY A 51 -16.03 6.29 -8.31
C GLY A 51 -16.66 5.50 -7.17
N SER A 52 -15.97 4.51 -6.58
CA SER A 52 -16.54 3.63 -5.56
C SER A 52 -15.61 3.47 -4.35
N ALA A 53 -16.20 3.34 -3.16
CA ALA A 53 -15.43 3.05 -1.94
C ALA A 53 -14.68 1.71 -2.01
N ALA A 54 -15.08 0.80 -2.92
CA ALA A 54 -14.39 -0.48 -3.12
C ALA A 54 -13.04 -0.32 -3.80
N ASP A 55 -12.76 0.84 -4.41
CA ASP A 55 -11.52 1.07 -5.15
C ASP A 55 -10.43 1.81 -4.37
N SER A 56 -10.75 2.23 -3.14
CA SER A 56 -9.89 3.08 -2.32
C SER A 56 -9.64 2.49 -0.93
N PHE A 57 -8.63 3.01 -0.24
CA PHE A 57 -8.41 2.84 1.18
C PHE A 57 -8.95 4.06 1.95
N PRO A 58 -10.24 4.07 2.35
CA PRO A 58 -10.89 5.28 2.88
C PRO A 58 -10.32 5.75 4.23
N GLN A 59 -9.73 4.83 5.02
CA GLN A 59 -9.24 5.12 6.36
C GLN A 59 -7.71 5.03 6.50
N LEU A 60 -6.97 4.66 5.44
CA LEU A 60 -5.55 4.39 5.56
C LEU A 60 -4.78 5.69 5.79
N GLN A 61 -4.11 5.76 6.92
CA GLN A 61 -3.31 6.90 7.39
C GLN A 61 -1.82 6.63 7.26
N VAL A 62 -1.40 5.38 7.46
CA VAL A 62 -0.01 4.95 7.47
C VAL A 62 0.20 3.79 6.50
N LEU A 63 1.14 3.96 5.56
CA LEU A 63 1.65 2.92 4.68
C LEU A 63 3.16 2.76 4.87
N GLU A 64 3.60 1.58 5.26
CA GLU A 64 5.02 1.23 5.38
C GLU A 64 5.31 0.00 4.50
N ILE A 65 6.29 0.12 3.60
CA ILE A 65 6.72 -0.98 2.70
C ILE A 65 8.22 -1.19 2.88
N GLU A 66 8.64 -2.42 3.18
CA GLU A 66 10.03 -2.73 3.49
C GLU A 66 10.49 -4.03 2.84
N ASN A 67 11.69 -4.03 2.26
CA ASN A 67 12.32 -5.23 1.70
C ASN A 67 11.47 -5.96 0.64
N SER A 68 10.66 -5.22 -0.13
CA SER A 68 9.91 -5.76 -1.26
C SER A 68 10.70 -5.53 -2.55
N HIS A 69 11.68 -6.38 -2.80
CA HIS A 69 12.72 -6.14 -3.81
C HIS A 69 12.25 -6.20 -5.26
N ASN A 70 11.05 -6.74 -5.53
CA ASN A 70 10.48 -6.85 -6.86
C ASN A 70 9.40 -5.79 -7.17
N LEU A 71 9.08 -4.90 -6.21
CA LEU A 71 8.20 -3.76 -6.45
C LEU A 71 8.90 -2.73 -7.34
N GLU A 72 8.35 -2.50 -8.53
CA GLU A 72 8.85 -1.54 -9.51
C GLU A 72 8.06 -0.23 -9.48
N GLU A 73 6.75 -0.30 -9.28
CA GLU A 73 5.85 0.85 -9.44
C GLU A 73 4.80 0.87 -8.32
N LEU A 74 4.69 2.00 -7.62
CA LEU A 74 3.64 2.23 -6.63
C LEU A 74 2.88 3.51 -6.98
N ILE A 75 1.64 3.33 -7.43
CA ILE A 75 0.80 4.39 -7.99
C ILE A 75 -0.42 4.57 -7.10
N VAL A 76 -0.61 5.78 -6.59
CA VAL A 76 -1.82 6.17 -5.86
C VAL A 76 -2.46 7.32 -6.60
N GLU A 77 -3.63 7.06 -7.17
CA GLU A 77 -4.47 8.04 -7.87
C GLU A 77 -5.20 8.95 -6.87
N GLU A 78 -5.76 10.05 -7.38
CA GLU A 78 -6.55 10.99 -6.59
C GLU A 78 -7.74 10.29 -5.94
N GLY A 79 -7.89 10.38 -4.62
CA GLY A 79 -8.97 9.70 -3.90
C GLY A 79 -8.69 8.23 -3.54
N GLY A 80 -7.57 7.64 -3.98
CA GLY A 80 -7.24 6.25 -3.67
C GLY A 80 -6.90 6.01 -2.19
N MET A 81 -6.20 6.95 -1.54
CA MET A 81 -5.91 6.83 -0.09
C MET A 81 -6.07 8.19 0.60
N PRO A 82 -7.29 8.76 0.68
CA PRO A 82 -7.51 10.18 0.96
C PRO A 82 -6.95 10.65 2.31
N LYS A 83 -6.83 9.75 3.30
CA LYS A 83 -6.33 10.06 4.65
C LYS A 83 -4.84 9.78 4.86
N LEU A 84 -4.13 9.31 3.84
CA LEU A 84 -2.71 8.94 3.95
C LEU A 84 -1.87 10.17 4.33
N ASN A 85 -1.22 10.12 5.48
CA ASN A 85 -0.40 11.20 6.03
C ASN A 85 1.03 10.75 6.35
N LYS A 86 1.27 9.43 6.45
CA LYS A 86 2.58 8.85 6.66
C LYS A 86 2.84 7.76 5.62
N PHE A 87 3.92 7.93 4.88
CA PHE A 87 4.41 6.94 3.93
C PHE A 87 5.90 6.71 4.16
N SER A 88 6.31 5.45 4.20
CA SER A 88 7.71 5.03 4.29
C SER A 88 7.95 3.87 3.36
N ILE A 89 9.06 3.92 2.63
CA ILE A 89 9.52 2.82 1.79
C ILE A 89 11.02 2.60 2.04
N ARG A 90 11.42 1.35 2.34
CA ARG A 90 12.81 0.99 2.66
C ARG A 90 13.24 -0.29 1.95
N ASN A 91 14.48 -0.35 1.48
CA ASN A 91 15.06 -1.54 0.86
C ASN A 91 14.23 -2.13 -0.31
N CYS A 92 13.47 -1.31 -1.03
CA CYS A 92 12.74 -1.71 -2.24
C CYS A 92 13.56 -1.32 -3.48
N TYR A 93 14.58 -2.11 -3.81
CA TYR A 93 15.63 -1.72 -4.77
C TYR A 93 15.17 -1.65 -6.24
N ALA A 94 14.10 -2.36 -6.62
CA ALA A 94 13.55 -2.28 -7.98
C ALA A 94 12.61 -1.07 -8.20
N LEU A 95 12.28 -0.31 -7.15
CA LEU A 95 11.29 0.76 -7.22
C LEU A 95 11.79 1.89 -8.11
N ARG A 96 11.15 2.07 -9.26
CA ARG A 96 11.45 3.08 -10.27
C ARG A 96 10.38 4.15 -10.42
N MET A 97 9.15 3.88 -9.95
CA MET A 97 8.04 4.84 -10.04
C MET A 97 7.25 4.97 -8.73
N LEU A 98 7.03 6.22 -8.34
CA LEU A 98 6.13 6.63 -7.26
C LEU A 98 5.21 7.76 -7.76
N SER A 99 3.94 7.76 -7.38
CA SER A 99 3.08 8.93 -7.65
C SER A 99 3.56 10.16 -6.88
N ASP A 100 3.38 11.36 -7.43
CA ASP A 100 3.88 12.60 -6.84
C ASP A 100 3.32 12.85 -5.43
N ARG A 101 2.10 12.37 -5.19
CA ARG A 101 1.50 12.37 -3.86
C ARG A 101 2.35 11.61 -2.84
N LEU A 102 2.84 10.42 -3.18
CA LEU A 102 3.69 9.63 -2.30
C LEU A 102 5.06 10.27 -2.12
N LYS A 103 5.65 10.84 -3.19
CA LYS A 103 6.93 11.56 -3.11
C LYS A 103 6.88 12.74 -2.13
N LYS A 104 5.74 13.42 -2.00
CA LYS A 104 5.54 14.52 -1.02
C LYS A 104 5.51 14.01 0.43
N LEU A 105 5.10 12.75 0.64
CA LEU A 105 4.96 12.13 1.96
C LEU A 105 6.22 11.37 2.38
N THR A 106 7.08 10.96 1.44
CA THR A 106 8.38 10.38 1.76
C THR A 106 9.28 11.43 2.38
N LYS A 107 9.55 11.30 3.68
CA LYS A 107 10.70 11.97 4.30
C LYS A 107 11.89 11.04 4.15
N TRP A 108 12.83 11.40 3.28
CA TRP A 108 14.13 10.73 3.21
C TRP A 108 14.79 10.84 4.58
N ARG A 109 15.08 9.70 5.19
CA ARG A 109 15.99 9.56 6.31
C ARG A 109 16.91 8.40 6.01
#